data_AF-A0A364GXG1-F1
#
_entry.id   AF-A0A364GXG1-F1
#
_cell.length_a   1.000
_cell.length_b   1.000
_cell.length_c   1.000
_cell.angle_alpha   90.00
_cell.angle_beta   90.00
_cell.angle_gamma   90.00
#
_symmetry.space_group_name_H-M   'P 1'
#
loop_
_entity.id
_entity.type
_entity.pdbx_description
1 polymer ?
#
loop_
_entity_poly.entity_id
_entity_poly.type
_entity_poly.pdbx_seq_one_letter_code
_entity_poly.pdbx_strand_id
1 'polypeptide(L)'
;MNPQKVSSRYFVHLKRAWYAEVTLRETPFVDEVCFGTVPASGAGTYGEMAVRWYRLDHVLAPRLEVFDDGWRLLADFGEILQAMAQVRTGRNVAIAPAAFCLLLQECGFVDRTPVECPPLLRSRRPTDALRPDRDRTDGPTR
;
A
#
# COMPACT_ATOMS: atom_id res chain seq x y z
N MET A 1 -21.60 -23.39 20.14
CA MET A 1 -20.47 -22.66 20.73
C MET A 1 -19.45 -22.48 19.61
N ASN A 2 -19.48 -21.36 18.89
CA ASN A 2 -18.63 -21.16 17.72
C ASN A 2 -17.22 -20.76 18.20
N PRO A 3 -16.15 -21.45 17.79
CA PRO A 3 -14.81 -20.98 18.07
C PRO A 3 -14.66 -19.62 17.39
N GLN A 4 -14.45 -18.58 18.18
CA GLN A 4 -14.14 -17.26 17.65
C GLN A 4 -12.91 -17.40 16.77
N LYS A 5 -13.14 -17.32 15.46
CA LYS A 5 -12.08 -17.32 14.45
C LYS A 5 -11.36 -15.99 14.64
N VAL A 6 -10.23 -16.01 15.35
CA VAL A 6 -9.46 -14.82 15.70
C VAL A 6 -9.01 -14.13 14.41
N SER A 7 -9.75 -13.13 13.96
CA SER A 7 -9.37 -12.30 12.84
C SER A 7 -8.40 -11.22 13.32
N SER A 8 -7.37 -10.93 12.52
CA SER A 8 -6.38 -9.90 12.83
C SER A 8 -6.61 -8.71 11.89
N ARG A 9 -6.67 -7.51 12.48
CA ARG A 9 -6.78 -6.23 11.77
C ARG A 9 -5.41 -5.80 11.27
N TYR A 10 -5.33 -5.33 10.02
CA TYR A 10 -4.07 -4.92 9.43
C TYR A 10 -4.23 -3.70 8.53
N PHE A 11 -3.11 -3.01 8.30
CA PHE A 11 -3.02 -2.02 7.23
C PHE A 11 -1.70 -2.13 6.46
N VAL A 12 -1.69 -1.55 5.27
CA VAL A 12 -0.53 -1.38 4.38
C VAL A 12 -0.50 0.07 3.92
N HIS A 13 0.62 0.75 4.12
CA HIS A 13 0.84 2.11 3.64
C HIS A 13 1.66 2.08 2.34
N LEU A 14 1.02 2.37 1.21
CA LEU A 14 1.60 2.20 -0.12
C LEU A 14 2.91 2.97 -0.28
N LYS A 15 2.98 4.24 0.12
CA LYS A 15 4.20 5.06 -0.04
C LYS A 15 5.41 4.56 0.76
N ARG A 16 5.19 3.71 1.77
CA ARG A 16 6.26 3.06 2.56
C ARG A 16 6.65 1.68 2.01
N ALA A 17 5.87 1.11 1.09
CA ALA A 17 6.18 -0.19 0.51
C ALA A 17 7.39 -0.12 -0.44
N TRP A 18 8.13 -1.22 -0.60
CA TRP A 18 9.29 -1.27 -1.49
C TRP A 18 8.92 -1.01 -2.97
N TYR A 19 7.67 -1.26 -3.35
CA TYR A 19 7.13 -1.03 -4.70
C TYR A 19 6.37 0.30 -4.84
N ALA A 20 6.42 1.18 -3.83
CA ALA A 20 5.68 2.44 -3.80
C ALA A 20 5.84 3.26 -5.08
N GLU A 21 7.09 3.46 -5.51
CA GLU A 21 7.42 4.36 -6.61
C GLU A 21 6.83 3.89 -7.94
N VAL A 22 6.89 2.58 -8.24
CA VAL A 22 6.35 2.05 -9.48
C VAL A 22 4.83 2.10 -9.50
N THR A 23 4.17 1.77 -8.37
CA THR A 23 2.71 1.82 -8.28
C THR A 23 2.18 3.25 -8.35
N LEU A 24 2.76 4.18 -7.59
CA LEU A 24 2.27 5.55 -7.49
C LEU A 24 2.40 6.34 -8.81
N ARG A 25 3.30 5.95 -9.71
CA ARG A 25 3.44 6.56 -11.05
C ARG A 25 2.23 6.30 -11.95
N GLU A 26 1.49 5.21 -11.70
CA GLU A 26 0.38 4.77 -12.55
C GLU A 26 -1.00 5.08 -11.93
N THR A 27 -1.02 5.77 -10.79
CA THR A 27 -2.25 6.05 -10.03
C THR A 27 -2.57 7.54 -9.95
N PRO A 28 -3.86 7.93 -9.90
CA PRO A 28 -4.27 9.33 -9.80
C PRO A 28 -4.16 9.92 -8.37
N PHE A 29 -3.83 9.11 -7.37
CA PHE A 29 -3.64 9.53 -5.98
C PHE A 29 -2.16 9.57 -5.62
N VAL A 30 -1.80 10.37 -4.62
CA VAL A 30 -0.39 10.56 -4.19
C VAL A 30 0.04 9.58 -3.10
N ASP A 31 -0.92 8.94 -2.44
CA ASP A 31 -0.70 7.94 -1.40
C ASP A 31 -1.97 7.13 -1.15
N GLU A 32 -1.80 5.97 -0.54
CA GLU A 32 -2.86 5.03 -0.18
C GLU A 32 -2.53 4.34 1.14
N VAL A 33 -3.54 4.19 1.99
CA VAL A 33 -3.51 3.29 3.14
C VAL A 33 -4.66 2.30 2.96
N CYS A 34 -4.30 1.04 2.74
CA CYS A 34 -5.21 -0.07 2.59
C CYS A 34 -5.33 -0.80 3.92
N PHE A 35 -6.54 -1.15 4.36
CA PHE A 35 -6.76 -1.77 5.67
C PHE A 35 -7.98 -2.68 5.69
N GLY A 36 -7.94 -3.68 6.57
CA GLY A 36 -8.97 -4.71 6.61
C GLY A 36 -8.72 -5.75 7.68
N THR A 37 -9.34 -6.93 7.49
CA THR A 37 -9.16 -8.08 8.39
C THR A 37 -8.74 -9.33 7.61
N VAL A 38 -7.75 -10.04 8.15
CA VAL A 38 -7.38 -11.36 7.64
C VAL A 38 -8.01 -12.46 8.50
N PRO A 39 -8.40 -13.59 7.91
CA PRO A 39 -8.78 -14.78 8.67
C PRO A 39 -7.62 -15.32 9.50
N ALA A 40 -7.94 -16.00 10.62
CA ALA A 40 -6.97 -16.73 11.44
C ALA A 40 -6.13 -17.74 10.62
N SER A 41 -6.71 -18.29 9.56
CA SER A 41 -6.06 -19.23 8.65
C SER A 41 -5.03 -18.58 7.72
N GLY A 42 -4.92 -17.25 7.72
CA GLY A 42 -3.94 -16.50 6.92
C GLY A 42 -4.23 -16.42 5.42
N ALA A 43 -5.13 -17.24 4.88
CA ALA A 43 -5.52 -17.21 3.47
C ALA A 43 -6.73 -16.29 3.23
N GLY A 44 -6.57 -15.34 2.30
CA GLY A 44 -7.60 -14.41 1.87
C GLY A 44 -7.81 -13.22 2.82
N THR A 45 -8.85 -12.44 2.53
CA THR A 45 -9.26 -11.27 3.32
C THR A 45 -10.76 -11.35 3.57
N TYR A 46 -11.22 -11.01 4.77
CA TYR A 46 -12.65 -10.96 5.09
C TYR A 46 -13.36 -9.72 4.54
N GLY A 47 -12.57 -8.71 4.19
CA GLY A 47 -12.95 -7.46 3.58
C GLY A 47 -11.77 -6.48 3.65
N GLU A 48 -11.66 -5.63 2.65
CA GLU A 48 -10.59 -4.62 2.57
C GLU A 48 -11.18 -3.30 2.07
N MET A 49 -10.60 -2.21 2.50
CA MET A 49 -10.95 -0.86 2.08
C MET A 49 -9.70 0.01 2.07
N ALA A 50 -9.78 1.15 1.39
CA ALA A 50 -8.65 2.04 1.25
C ALA A 50 -9.04 3.48 1.57
N VAL A 51 -8.13 4.21 2.20
CA VAL A 51 -8.11 5.68 2.10
C VAL A 51 -7.07 6.05 1.07
N ARG A 52 -7.48 6.82 0.06
CA ARG A 52 -6.61 7.33 -1.01
C ARG A 52 -6.52 8.84 -0.92
N TRP A 53 -5.31 9.38 -1.00
CA TRP A 53 -5.09 10.83 -0.92
C TRP A 53 -4.95 11.41 -2.32
N TYR A 54 -5.92 12.22 -2.71
CA TYR A 54 -5.91 12.96 -3.97
C TYR A 54 -5.35 14.35 -3.75
N ARG A 55 -4.61 14.88 -4.73
CA ARG A 55 -4.23 16.30 -4.73
C ARG A 55 -5.33 17.10 -5.41
N LEU A 56 -6.04 17.90 -4.63
CA LEU A 56 -7.05 18.86 -5.12
C LEU A 56 -6.51 20.26 -4.84
N ASP A 57 -6.16 21.00 -5.89
CA ASP A 57 -5.42 22.26 -5.81
C ASP A 57 -4.18 22.16 -4.91
N HIS A 58 -4.23 22.81 -3.74
CA HIS A 58 -3.13 22.88 -2.77
C HIS A 58 -3.34 21.96 -1.56
N VAL A 59 -4.39 21.15 -1.55
CA VAL A 59 -4.79 20.33 -0.40
C VAL A 59 -4.75 18.84 -0.75
N LEU A 60 -4.32 18.02 0.21
CA LEU A 60 -4.50 16.57 0.12
C LEU A 60 -5.90 16.20 0.59
N ALA A 61 -6.72 15.62 -0.27
CA ALA A 61 -8.07 15.19 0.02
C ALA A 61 -8.11 13.66 0.21
N PRO A 62 -8.27 13.15 1.44
CA PRO A 62 -8.49 11.73 1.67
C PRO A 62 -9.90 11.32 1.18
N ARG A 63 -9.97 10.21 0.46
CA ARG A 63 -11.22 9.56 0.05
C ARG A 63 -11.23 8.14 0.60
N LEU A 64 -12.27 7.81 1.36
CA LEU A 64 -12.54 6.43 1.77
C LEU A 64 -13.22 5.69 0.60
N GLU A 65 -12.70 4.52 0.26
CA GLU A 65 -13.22 3.64 -0.78
C GLU A 65 -13.45 2.25 -0.22
N VAL A 66 -14.69 1.77 -0.39
CA VAL A 66 -15.17 0.50 0.13
C VAL A 66 -15.90 -0.22 -1.01
N PHE A 67 -15.55 -1.49 -1.24
CA PHE A 67 -16.29 -2.36 -2.16
C PHE A 67 -17.59 -2.85 -1.51
N ASP A 68 -18.52 -3.35 -2.32
CA ASP A 68 -19.85 -3.78 -1.87
C ASP A 68 -19.81 -4.92 -0.83
N ASP A 69 -18.79 -5.78 -0.89
CA ASP A 69 -18.54 -6.82 0.11
C ASP A 69 -17.92 -6.29 1.41
N GLY A 70 -17.37 -5.07 1.40
CA GLY A 70 -16.72 -4.41 2.53
C GLY A 70 -17.66 -3.65 3.47
N TRP A 71 -18.93 -3.43 3.12
CA TRP A 71 -19.86 -2.62 3.94
C TRP A 71 -20.05 -3.15 5.36
N ARG A 72 -20.15 -4.47 5.50
CA ARG A 72 -20.27 -5.12 6.82
C ARG A 72 -19.05 -4.80 7.69
N LEU A 73 -17.86 -4.92 7.11
CA LEU A 73 -16.61 -4.67 7.81
C LEU A 73 -16.44 -3.17 8.15
N LEU A 74 -16.87 -2.28 7.25
CA LEU A 74 -16.87 -0.84 7.53
C LEU A 74 -17.72 -0.50 8.75
N ALA A 75 -18.89 -1.13 8.89
CA ALA A 75 -19.75 -0.93 10.06
C ALA A 75 -19.10 -1.44 11.37
N ASP A 76 -18.32 -2.52 11.29
CA ASP A 76 -17.55 -3.07 12.41
C ASP A 76 -16.35 -2.19 12.81
N PHE A 77 -15.98 -1.21 11.99
CA PHE A 77 -14.90 -0.23 12.22
C PHE A 77 -15.43 1.15 12.67
N GLY A 78 -16.54 1.17 13.41
CA GLY A 78 -17.16 2.39 13.89
C GLY A 78 -16.22 3.31 14.69
N GLU A 79 -15.25 2.73 15.41
CA GLU A 79 -14.22 3.47 16.15
C GLU A 79 -13.30 4.29 15.25
N ILE A 80 -12.99 3.80 14.04
CA ILE A 80 -12.16 4.53 13.06
C ILE A 80 -12.93 5.72 12.54
N LEU A 81 -14.22 5.54 12.24
CA LEU A 81 -15.10 6.62 11.78
C LEU A 81 -15.28 7.69 12.87
N GLN A 82 -15.42 7.27 14.13
CA GLN A 82 -15.47 8.18 15.27
C GLN A 82 -14.17 8.96 15.44
N ALA A 83 -13.02 8.30 15.38
CA ALA A 83 -11.72 8.93 15.49
C ALA A 83 -11.48 9.92 14.33
N MET A 84 -11.82 9.53 13.09
CA MET A 84 -11.75 10.40 11.91
C MET A 84 -12.65 11.63 12.01
N ALA A 85 -13.84 11.49 12.62
CA ALA A 85 -14.73 12.63 12.85
C ALA A 85 -14.17 13.65 13.85
N GLN A 86 -13.23 13.26 14.72
CA GLN A 86 -12.54 14.18 15.64
C GLN A 86 -11.32 14.86 15.00
N VAL A 87 -10.89 14.43 13.81
CA VAL A 87 -9.75 15.04 13.14
C VAL A 87 -10.14 16.42 12.62
N ARG A 88 -9.38 17.43 13.00
CA ARG A 88 -9.57 18.79 12.48
C ARG A 88 -9.35 18.80 10.96
N THR A 89 -10.42 19.09 10.22
CA THR A 89 -10.40 19.25 8.77
C THR A 89 -10.88 20.65 8.38
N GLY A 90 -10.50 21.14 7.20
CA GLY A 90 -10.91 22.47 6.74
C GLY A 90 -10.20 22.94 5.48
N ARG A 91 -10.34 24.24 5.16
CA ARG A 91 -9.99 24.86 3.86
C ARG A 91 -8.59 24.51 3.34
N ASN A 92 -7.61 24.24 4.21
CA ASN A 92 -6.26 23.81 3.84
C ASN A 92 -5.69 22.76 4.79
N VAL A 93 -6.54 22.02 5.50
CA VAL A 93 -6.12 21.05 6.52
C VAL A 93 -6.85 19.74 6.29
N ALA A 94 -6.06 18.68 6.11
CA ALA A 94 -6.53 17.32 6.00
C ALA A 94 -5.58 16.39 6.74
N ILE A 95 -6.08 15.24 7.16
CA ILE A 95 -5.24 14.21 7.76
C ILE A 95 -4.17 13.76 6.76
N ALA A 96 -2.92 13.66 7.21
CA ALA A 96 -1.85 13.08 6.42
C ALA A 96 -1.90 11.53 6.47
N PRO A 97 -1.41 10.81 5.44
CA PRO A 97 -1.38 9.34 5.44
C PRO A 97 -0.73 8.74 6.68
N ALA A 98 0.41 9.29 7.11
CA ALA A 98 1.11 8.84 8.31
C ALA A 98 0.29 9.05 9.59
N ALA A 99 -0.45 10.16 9.71
CA ALA A 99 -1.32 10.40 10.84
C ALA A 99 -2.51 9.44 10.88
N PHE A 100 -3.04 9.06 9.71
CA PHE A 100 -4.06 8.03 9.61
C PHE A 100 -3.53 6.64 10.03
N CYS A 101 -2.29 6.30 9.66
CA CYS A 101 -1.65 5.06 10.14
C CYS A 101 -1.54 5.00 11.66
N LEU A 102 -1.18 6.11 12.32
CA LEU A 102 -1.13 6.20 13.78
C LEU A 102 -2.51 5.96 14.41
N LEU A 103 -3.55 6.58 13.85
CA LEU A 103 -4.94 6.36 14.28
C LEU A 103 -5.33 4.87 14.14
N LEU A 104 -4.98 4.21 13.04
CA LEU A 104 -5.24 2.79 12.86
C LEU A 104 -4.51 1.94 13.92
N GLN A 105 -3.26 2.28 14.26
CA GLN A 105 -2.50 1.58 15.31
C GLN A 105 -3.16 1.77 16.69
N GLU A 106 -3.66 2.96 17.00
CA GLU A 106 -4.43 3.23 18.22
C GLU A 106 -5.73 2.41 18.27
N CYS A 107 -6.35 2.12 17.12
CA CYS A 107 -7.50 1.22 16.99
C CYS A 107 -7.13 -0.28 16.92
N GLY A 108 -5.87 -0.64 17.18
CA GLY A 108 -5.40 -2.02 17.25
C GLY A 108 -5.09 -2.68 15.90
N PHE A 109 -4.91 -1.92 14.83
CA PHE A 109 -4.45 -2.45 13.56
C PHE A 109 -2.94 -2.67 13.57
N VAL A 110 -2.51 -3.77 12.96
CA VAL A 110 -1.09 -4.09 12.79
C VAL A 110 -0.58 -3.57 11.44
N ASP A 111 0.55 -2.89 11.45
CA ASP A 111 1.25 -2.49 10.22
C ASP A 111 1.85 -3.72 9.54
N ARG A 112 1.42 -3.98 8.30
CA ARG A 112 1.95 -5.06 7.45
C ARG A 112 2.61 -4.53 6.18
N THR A 113 3.02 -3.26 6.19
CA THR A 113 3.64 -2.64 5.03
C THR A 113 4.92 -3.38 4.63
N PRO A 114 5.03 -3.89 3.39
CA PRO A 114 6.23 -4.59 2.93
C PRO A 114 7.30 -3.57 2.57
N VAL A 115 8.13 -3.20 3.54
CA VAL A 115 9.19 -2.18 3.37
C VAL A 115 10.42 -2.71 2.64
N GLU A 116 10.66 -4.02 2.68
CA GLU A 116 11.81 -4.64 2.03
C GLU A 116 11.43 -5.37 0.74
N CYS A 117 12.22 -5.14 -0.32
CA CYS A 117 12.10 -5.88 -1.56
C CYS A 117 12.51 -7.36 -1.35
N PRO A 118 11.62 -8.33 -1.67
CA PRO A 118 11.91 -9.75 -1.54
C PRO A 118 13.18 -10.16 -2.30
N PRO A 119 13.99 -11.09 -1.76
CA PRO A 119 15.27 -11.48 -2.36
C PRO A 119 15.16 -11.94 -3.83
N LEU A 120 14.06 -12.59 -4.20
CA LEU A 120 13.84 -13.14 -5.54
C LEU A 120 13.69 -12.09 -6.65
N LEU A 121 13.40 -10.83 -6.29
CA LEU A 121 13.27 -9.72 -7.25
C LEU A 121 14.56 -8.91 -7.41
N ARG A 122 15.59 -9.16 -6.59
CA ARG A 122 16.86 -8.43 -6.61
C ARG A 122 17.80 -8.84 -7.77
N SER A 123 17.51 -9.95 -8.46
CA SER A 123 18.45 -10.63 -9.36
C SER A 123 18.36 -10.27 -10.85
N ARG A 124 17.50 -9.33 -11.27
CA ARG A 124 17.51 -8.82 -12.65
C ARG A 124 18.25 -7.49 -12.76
N ARG A 125 19.59 -7.53 -12.73
CA ARG A 125 20.39 -6.42 -13.31
C ARG A 125 20.47 -6.63 -14.81
N PRO A 126 20.21 -5.61 -15.65
CA PRO A 126 20.62 -5.64 -17.06
C PRO A 126 22.15 -5.51 -17.09
N THR A 127 22.83 -6.65 -17.01
CA THR A 127 24.27 -6.75 -17.27
C THR A 127 24.48 -7.74 -18.40
N ASP A 128 23.85 -7.46 -19.54
CA ASP A 128 24.36 -7.85 -20.85
C ASP A 128 24.62 -6.56 -21.63
N ALA A 129 25.58 -5.79 -21.12
CA ALA A 129 26.23 -4.75 -21.88
C ALA A 129 27.02 -5.41 -23.01
N LEU A 130 26.78 -4.93 -24.23
CA LEU A 130 27.67 -4.91 -25.39
C LEU A 130 28.57 -6.15 -25.55
N ARG A 131 28.17 -7.04 -26.46
CA ARG A 131 29.17 -7.83 -27.18
C ARG A 131 30.06 -6.85 -27.95
N PRO A 132 31.38 -6.81 -27.74
CA PRO A 132 32.24 -6.11 -28.67
C PRO A 132 32.22 -6.89 -29.98
N ASP A 133 31.95 -6.17 -31.05
CA ASP A 133 32.05 -6.64 -32.43
C ASP A 133 33.48 -7.19 -32.62
N ARG A 134 33.61 -8.52 -32.77
CA ARG A 134 34.89 -9.15 -33.10
C ARG A 134 35.07 -9.06 -34.61
N ASP A 135 35.41 -7.86 -35.07
CA ASP A 135 36.01 -7.67 -36.38
C ASP A 135 37.47 -7.22 -36.20
N ARG A 136 38.37 -8.21 -36.19
CA ARG A 136 39.80 -8.12 -36.52
C ARG A 136 40.49 -9.43 -36.16
N THR A 137 40.72 -10.26 -37.17
CA THR A 137 42.00 -10.95 -37.31
C THR A 137 42.37 -11.01 -38.77
N ASP A 138 43.48 -10.32 -39.04
CA ASP A 138 44.37 -10.37 -40.18
C ASP A 138 44.44 -11.73 -40.88
N GLY A 139 44.55 -11.69 -42.21
CA GLY A 139 44.74 -12.88 -43.04
C GLY A 139 46.14 -13.48 -42.93
N PRO A 140 46.40 -14.59 -43.66
CA PRO A 140 47.77 -15.01 -43.91
C PRO A 140 48.15 -14.88 -45.38
N THR A 141 49.33 -14.31 -45.57
CA THR A 141 50.17 -14.43 -46.76
C THR A 141 50.63 -15.88 -46.91
N ARG A 142 50.30 -16.53 -48.03
CA ARG A 142 51.23 -17.22 -48.95
C ARG A 142 50.49 -17.82 -50.13
#